data_AF-A0A0E0HBT1-F1
#
_entry.id   AF-A0A0E0HBT1-F1
#
_cell.length_a   1.000
_cell.length_b   1.000
_cell.length_c   1.000
_cell.angle_alpha   90.00
_cell.angle_beta   90.00
_cell.angle_gamma   90.00
#
_symmetry.space_group_name_H-M   'P 1'
#
loop_
_entity.id
_entity.type
_entity.pdbx_description
1 polymer ?
#
loop_
_entity_poly.entity_id
_entity_poly.type
_entity_poly.pdbx_seq_one_letter_code
_entity_poly.pdbx_strand_id
1 'polypeptide(L)'
;MGAARHVACYQRWTAGQEAGLGELEASSANAAAGRATDGELRAVVERCMRGYAEYVSTRRALAREDGAALFAPPWCTSFENSVLWIGGCRPSLTIRLLYSLSGEGLEEHIEEFISGRGALGAARGMGLLGITARQLELVNDLHRRTLRDEDALSDRLATLQEDVADRPLLPIVRERATAAAAALGAGASCDGLATRTRLVVATPEGAVDHEVDAAIGRYKAGLGRLLEEADELRMSTAQTLVTEILTPRQAVETLVAAKQLHLKVRSWSRRGEAAVTQPARSPVTLPPAPSSNP
;
A
#
# COMPACT_ATOMS: atom_id res chain seq x y z
N MET A 1 -22.85 3.11 -2.70
CA MET A 1 -22.35 4.41 -2.20
C MET A 1 -20.93 4.34 -1.60
N GLY A 2 -20.52 3.22 -0.98
CA GLY A 2 -19.19 3.08 -0.35
C GLY A 2 -18.00 3.24 -1.29
N ALA A 3 -18.00 2.60 -2.47
CA ALA A 3 -16.86 2.66 -3.40
C ALA A 3 -16.48 4.09 -3.84
N ALA A 4 -17.47 4.95 -4.12
CA ALA A 4 -17.23 6.34 -4.51
C ALA A 4 -16.53 7.16 -3.40
N ARG A 5 -16.85 6.90 -2.13
CA ARG A 5 -16.22 7.57 -0.98
C ARG A 5 -14.76 7.15 -0.82
N HIS A 6 -14.45 5.86 -1.03
CA HIS A 6 -13.07 5.38 -1.00
C HIS A 6 -12.22 6.00 -2.11
N VAL A 7 -12.76 6.03 -3.34
CA VAL A 7 -12.11 6.67 -4.49
C VAL A 7 -11.85 8.16 -4.21
N ALA A 8 -12.87 8.90 -3.74
CA ALA A 8 -12.74 10.32 -3.44
C ALA A 8 -11.71 10.60 -2.33
N CYS A 9 -11.67 9.76 -1.28
CA CYS A 9 -10.67 9.85 -0.23
C CYS A 9 -9.25 9.71 -0.78
N TYR A 10 -9.01 8.69 -1.61
CA TYR A 10 -7.69 8.43 -2.18
C TYR A 10 -7.28 9.48 -3.25
N GLN A 11 -8.22 9.95 -4.06
CA GLN A 11 -7.97 11.04 -5.02
C GLN A 11 -7.59 12.33 -4.30
N ARG A 12 -8.28 12.67 -3.21
CA ARG A 12 -7.94 13.83 -2.37
C ARG A 12 -6.54 13.70 -1.76
N TRP A 13 -6.17 12.51 -1.26
CA TRP A 13 -4.80 12.24 -0.84
C TRP A 13 -3.82 12.57 -1.96
N THR A 14 -4.05 12.00 -3.16
CA THR A 14 -3.14 12.09 -4.32
C THR A 14 -2.91 13.53 -4.71
N ALA A 15 -4.00 14.29 -4.85
CA ALA A 15 -3.95 15.71 -5.15
C ALA A 15 -3.23 16.51 -4.05
N GLY A 16 -3.48 16.22 -2.77
CA GLY A 16 -2.78 16.87 -1.66
C GLY A 16 -1.28 16.59 -1.66
N GLN A 17 -0.87 15.42 -2.15
CA GLN A 17 0.53 15.06 -2.25
C GLN A 17 1.26 15.75 -3.39
N GLU A 18 0.62 15.84 -4.55
CA GLU A 18 1.11 16.58 -5.71
C GLU A 18 1.23 18.07 -5.36
N ALA A 19 0.19 18.65 -4.75
CA ALA A 19 0.19 20.05 -4.34
C ALA A 19 1.26 20.35 -3.27
N GLY A 20 1.46 19.44 -2.31
CA GLY A 20 2.43 19.62 -1.24
C GLY A 20 3.89 19.37 -1.63
N LEU A 21 4.16 18.75 -2.79
CA LEU A 21 5.54 18.47 -3.21
C LEU A 21 6.31 19.76 -3.53
N GLY A 22 5.71 20.69 -4.26
CA GLY A 22 6.38 21.93 -4.66
C GLY A 22 6.78 22.81 -3.46
N GLU A 23 5.98 22.80 -2.39
CA GLU A 23 6.34 23.49 -1.14
C GLU A 23 7.58 22.86 -0.50
N LEU A 24 7.62 21.53 -0.35
CA LEU A 24 8.77 20.83 0.22
C LEU A 24 10.04 21.02 -0.62
N GLU A 25 9.94 20.98 -1.95
CA GLU A 25 11.06 21.24 -2.85
C GLU A 25 11.59 22.67 -2.71
N ALA A 26 10.69 23.67 -2.63
CA ALA A 26 11.08 25.06 -2.40
C ALA A 26 11.74 25.25 -1.03
N SER A 27 11.20 24.63 0.02
CA SER A 27 11.81 24.64 1.36
C SER A 27 13.18 23.97 1.38
N SER A 28 13.34 22.85 0.67
CA SER A 28 14.62 22.15 0.51
C SER A 28 15.64 23.04 -0.21
N ALA A 29 15.25 23.71 -1.29
CA ALA A 29 16.12 24.63 -2.03
C ALA A 29 16.50 25.86 -1.20
N ASN A 30 15.57 26.40 -0.41
CA ASN A 30 15.85 27.50 0.50
C ASN A 30 16.80 27.08 1.63
N ALA A 31 16.63 25.87 2.19
CA ALA A 31 17.55 25.31 3.18
C ALA A 31 18.96 25.10 2.60
N ALA A 32 19.07 24.58 1.38
CA ALA A 32 20.34 24.40 0.68
C ALA A 32 21.08 25.74 0.46
N ALA A 33 20.33 26.82 0.19
CA ALA A 33 20.88 28.16 0.03
C ALA A 33 21.10 28.93 1.35
N GLY A 34 20.87 28.31 2.52
CA GLY A 34 20.99 28.97 3.83
C GLY A 34 19.94 30.07 4.07
N ARG A 35 18.83 30.04 3.32
CA ARG A 35 17.74 31.05 3.35
C ARG A 35 16.52 30.60 4.16
N ALA A 36 16.52 29.38 4.69
CA ALA A 36 15.45 28.86 5.54
C ALA A 36 15.94 28.61 6.97
N THR A 37 15.11 28.98 7.93
CA THR A 37 15.32 28.68 9.34
C THR A 37 14.79 27.30 9.69
N ASP A 38 15.35 26.70 10.73
CA ASP A 38 14.84 25.45 11.30
C ASP A 38 13.34 25.51 11.66
N GLY A 39 12.85 26.68 12.12
CA GLY A 39 11.44 26.88 12.45
C GLY A 39 10.53 26.78 11.23
N GLU A 40 10.92 27.40 10.12
CA GLU A 40 10.19 27.31 8.85
C GLU A 40 10.18 25.88 8.31
N LEU A 41 11.31 25.18 8.39
CA LEU A 41 11.41 23.78 7.94
C LEU A 41 10.53 22.85 8.79
N ARG A 42 10.52 23.00 10.13
CA ARG A 42 9.61 22.25 11.02
C ARG A 42 8.16 22.49 10.66
N ALA A 43 7.77 23.74 10.41
CA ALA A 43 6.39 24.08 10.08
C ALA A 43 5.91 23.39 8.77
N VAL A 44 6.80 23.23 7.79
CA VAL A 44 6.52 22.51 6.54
C VAL A 44 6.44 21.00 6.77
N VAL A 45 7.36 20.43 7.55
CA VAL A 45 7.32 19.01 7.96
C VAL A 45 6.00 18.68 8.69
N GLU A 46 5.63 19.48 9.68
CA GLU A 46 4.38 19.31 10.44
C GLU A 46 3.15 19.39 9.54
N ARG A 47 3.14 20.31 8.57
CA ARG A 47 2.04 20.42 7.61
C ARG A 47 1.94 19.21 6.71
N CYS A 48 3.08 18.69 6.24
CA CYS A 48 3.11 17.45 5.48
C CYS A 48 2.56 16.28 6.32
N MET A 49 2.99 16.14 7.58
CA MET A 49 2.53 15.10 8.49
C MET A 49 1.05 15.22 8.85
N ARG A 50 0.51 16.44 8.96
CA ARG A 50 -0.94 16.65 9.10
C ARG A 50 -1.73 16.11 7.90
N GLY A 51 -1.24 16.32 6.68
CA GLY A 51 -1.88 15.75 5.48
C GLY A 51 -1.94 14.21 5.51
N TYR A 52 -0.88 13.55 5.99
CA TYR A 52 -0.90 12.10 6.23
C TYR A 52 -1.89 11.69 7.33
N ALA A 53 -1.92 12.42 8.45
CA ALA A 53 -2.83 12.16 9.56
C ALA A 53 -4.32 12.31 9.16
N GLU A 54 -4.64 13.34 8.38
CA GLU A 54 -5.99 13.56 7.83
C GLU A 54 -6.43 12.41 6.92
N TYR A 55 -5.53 11.94 6.05
CA TYR A 55 -5.80 10.78 5.23
C TYR A 55 -6.04 9.52 6.07
N VAL A 56 -5.15 9.22 7.01
CA VAL A 56 -5.28 8.04 7.88
C VAL A 56 -6.58 8.09 8.70
N SER A 57 -6.95 9.25 9.22
CA SER A 57 -8.21 9.45 9.94
C SER A 57 -9.43 9.16 9.05
N THR A 58 -9.43 9.69 7.81
CA THR A 58 -10.50 9.44 6.85
C THR A 58 -10.55 7.97 6.43
N ARG A 59 -9.38 7.37 6.17
CA ARG A 59 -9.25 5.95 5.79
C ARG A 59 -9.72 5.02 6.91
N ARG A 60 -9.41 5.34 8.17
CA ARG A 60 -9.90 4.60 9.35
C ARG A 60 -11.42 4.55 9.40
N ALA A 61 -12.11 5.66 9.16
CA ALA A 61 -13.56 5.68 9.14
C ALA A 61 -14.12 4.75 8.03
N LEU A 62 -13.51 4.77 6.85
CA LEU A 62 -13.89 3.91 5.72
C LEU A 62 -13.57 2.43 5.98
N ALA A 63 -12.46 2.13 6.65
CA ALA A 63 -12.04 0.77 6.99
C ALA A 63 -13.03 0.05 7.91
N ARG A 64 -13.72 0.80 8.77
CA ARG A 64 -14.78 0.29 9.63
C ARG A 64 -16.06 -0.04 8.87
N GLU A 65 -16.29 0.60 7.73
CA GLU A 65 -17.42 0.33 6.85
C GLU A 65 -17.14 -0.87 5.94
N ASP A 66 -15.97 -0.91 5.27
CA ASP A 66 -15.56 -2.02 4.40
C ASP A 66 -14.02 -2.15 4.31
N GLY A 67 -13.41 -2.77 5.32
CA GLY A 67 -11.96 -2.95 5.38
C GLY A 67 -11.37 -3.70 4.18
N ALA A 68 -12.09 -4.66 3.60
CA ALA A 68 -11.61 -5.44 2.46
C ALA A 68 -11.38 -4.59 1.19
N ALA A 69 -12.16 -3.52 1.00
CA ALA A 69 -12.03 -2.65 -0.17
C ALA A 69 -10.67 -1.92 -0.24
N LEU A 70 -9.94 -1.86 0.88
CA LEU A 70 -8.65 -1.18 1.00
C LEU A 70 -7.45 -2.11 0.81
N PHE A 71 -7.65 -3.44 0.77
CA PHE A 71 -6.57 -4.42 0.55
C PHE A 71 -6.28 -4.68 -0.93
N ALA A 72 -7.29 -4.52 -1.79
CA ALA A 72 -7.17 -4.58 -3.25
C ALA A 72 -7.98 -3.44 -3.90
N PRO A 73 -7.58 -2.19 -3.67
CA PRO A 73 -8.34 -1.03 -4.12
C PRO A 73 -8.50 -1.00 -5.66
N PRO A 74 -9.74 -0.97 -6.19
CA PRO A 74 -10.00 -0.98 -7.63
C PRO A 74 -9.56 0.30 -8.35
N TRP A 75 -9.18 1.34 -7.62
CA TRP A 75 -8.64 2.60 -8.17
C TRP A 75 -7.11 2.60 -8.30
N CYS A 76 -6.45 1.55 -7.85
CA CYS A 76 -5.03 1.28 -8.04
C CYS A 76 -4.82 0.32 -9.22
N THR A 77 -3.71 0.48 -9.92
CA THR A 77 -3.29 -0.47 -10.96
C THR A 77 -2.93 -1.83 -10.36
N SER A 78 -2.77 -2.85 -11.20
CA SER A 78 -2.30 -4.18 -10.77
C SER A 78 -0.92 -4.13 -10.10
N PHE A 79 -0.02 -3.28 -10.61
CA PHE A 79 1.31 -3.09 -10.02
C PHE A 79 1.27 -2.28 -8.72
N GLU A 80 0.44 -1.24 -8.62
CA GLU A 80 0.25 -0.51 -7.36
C GLU A 80 -0.29 -1.46 -6.28
N ASN A 81 -1.25 -2.33 -6.63
CA ASN A 81 -1.80 -3.32 -5.72
C ASN A 81 -0.76 -4.37 -5.27
N SER A 82 0.16 -4.80 -6.14
CA SER A 82 1.14 -5.84 -5.80
C SER A 82 2.20 -5.39 -4.80
N VAL A 83 2.36 -4.08 -4.58
CA VAL A 83 3.32 -3.50 -3.62
C VAL A 83 2.66 -2.98 -2.34
N LEU A 84 1.35 -3.18 -2.18
CA LEU A 84 0.66 -2.86 -0.93
C LEU A 84 0.93 -3.93 0.14
N TRP A 85 1.11 -3.47 1.37
CA TRP A 85 1.12 -4.28 2.57
C TRP A 85 -0.01 -3.77 3.47
N ILE A 86 -1.01 -4.58 3.80
CA ILE A 86 -2.15 -4.16 4.66
C ILE A 86 -2.69 -2.78 4.25
N GLY A 87 -3.15 -2.67 3.00
CA GLY A 87 -3.79 -1.48 2.42
C GLY A 87 -2.96 -0.20 2.27
N GLY A 88 -1.63 -0.27 2.38
CA GLY A 88 -0.73 0.86 2.19
C GLY A 88 0.73 0.45 1.98
N CYS A 89 1.67 1.39 2.04
CA CYS A 89 3.10 1.04 2.01
C CYS A 89 3.53 0.31 3.29
N ARG A 90 4.50 -0.59 3.20
CA ARG A 90 5.12 -1.17 4.40
C ARG A 90 5.98 -0.10 5.13
N PRO A 91 5.75 0.22 6.41
CA PRO A 91 6.45 1.31 7.13
C PRO A 91 7.98 1.31 7.02
N SER A 92 8.62 0.15 7.02
CA SER A 92 10.07 -0.05 6.89
C SER A 92 10.62 0.45 5.55
N LEU A 93 9.78 0.60 4.51
CA LEU A 93 10.18 1.24 3.25
C LEU A 93 10.65 2.68 3.45
N THR A 94 10.03 3.44 4.36
CA THR A 94 10.44 4.83 4.64
C THR A 94 11.84 4.86 5.24
N ILE A 95 12.16 3.91 6.12
CA ILE A 95 13.49 3.79 6.74
C ILE A 95 14.53 3.31 5.71
N ARG A 96 14.16 2.35 4.85
CA ARG A 96 15.05 1.89 3.77
C ARG A 96 15.34 2.98 2.76
N LEU A 97 14.35 3.82 2.43
CA LEU A 97 14.57 5.00 1.61
C LEU A 97 15.60 5.94 2.27
N LEU A 98 15.49 6.17 3.58
CA LEU A 98 16.47 6.97 4.30
C LEU A 98 17.89 6.39 4.19
N TYR A 99 18.07 5.07 4.36
CA TYR A 99 19.38 4.44 4.17
C TYR A 99 19.92 4.64 2.76
N SER A 100 19.08 4.48 1.73
CA SER A 100 19.49 4.71 0.34
C SER A 100 19.95 6.14 0.11
N LEU A 101 19.20 7.13 0.60
CA LEU A 101 19.56 8.55 0.50
C LEU A 101 20.82 8.90 1.31
N SER A 102 21.07 8.18 2.41
CA SER A 102 22.25 8.37 3.25
C SER A 102 23.52 7.73 2.67
N GLY A 103 23.36 6.74 1.78
CA GLY A 103 24.47 6.09 1.08
C GLY A 103 24.85 6.76 -0.24
N GLU A 104 24.00 7.63 -0.77
CA GLU A 104 24.24 8.32 -2.03
C GLU A 104 25.46 9.27 -1.91
N GLY A 105 26.43 9.10 -2.82
CA GLY A 105 27.70 9.85 -2.80
C GLY A 105 28.73 9.35 -1.77
N LEU A 106 28.44 8.28 -1.01
CA LEU A 106 29.36 7.74 -0.01
C LEU A 106 30.60 7.09 -0.65
N GLU A 107 30.44 6.41 -1.78
CA GLU A 107 31.54 5.75 -2.51
C GLU A 107 32.61 6.76 -2.95
N GLU A 108 32.18 7.88 -3.53
CA GLU A 108 33.07 8.97 -3.95
C GLU A 108 33.86 9.56 -2.78
N HIS A 109 33.23 9.71 -1.62
CA HIS A 109 33.87 10.24 -0.41
C HIS A 109 34.87 9.25 0.22
N ILE A 110 34.56 7.95 0.19
CA ILE A 110 35.48 6.89 0.63
C ILE A 110 36.70 6.84 -0.28
N GLU A 111 36.53 6.95 -1.60
CA GLU A 111 37.63 7.00 -2.56
C GLU A 111 38.52 8.23 -2.37
N GLU A 112 37.92 9.41 -2.13
CA GLU A 112 38.65 10.64 -1.85
C GLU A 112 39.46 10.54 -0.55
N PHE A 113 38.88 9.93 0.49
CA PHE A 113 39.54 9.66 1.75
C PHE A 113 40.71 8.67 1.61
N ILE A 114 40.49 7.51 0.98
CA ILE A 114 41.53 6.50 0.73
C ILE A 114 42.66 7.09 -0.14
N SER A 115 42.30 7.95 -1.10
CA SER A 115 43.26 8.64 -1.97
C SER A 115 44.03 9.77 -1.27
N GLY A 116 43.77 10.06 0.01
CA GLY A 116 44.43 11.11 0.77
C GLY A 116 44.11 12.53 0.30
N ARG A 117 43.03 12.70 -0.48
CA ARG A 117 42.61 14.00 -1.05
C ARG A 117 41.58 14.72 -0.17
N GLY A 118 40.91 13.99 0.72
CA GLY A 118 39.89 14.52 1.63
C GLY A 118 40.45 15.00 2.97
N ALA A 119 39.99 16.17 3.44
CA ALA A 119 40.32 16.68 4.77
C ALA A 119 39.60 15.87 5.86
N LEU A 120 40.32 15.50 6.94
CA LEU A 120 39.82 14.78 8.12
C LEU A 120 38.61 15.47 8.84
N GLY A 121 38.24 16.68 8.43
CA GLY A 121 37.14 17.49 8.98
C GLY A 121 35.91 17.64 8.07
N ALA A 122 35.95 17.14 6.82
CA ALA A 122 34.78 17.14 5.92
C ALA A 122 33.79 16.00 6.20
N ALA A 123 34.15 15.06 7.09
CA ALA A 123 33.30 13.98 7.59
C ALA A 123 32.16 14.44 8.53
N ARG A 124 31.74 15.71 8.44
CA ARG A 124 30.54 16.23 9.11
C ARG A 124 29.33 15.98 8.21
N GLY A 125 28.96 14.70 8.12
CA GLY A 125 27.80 14.22 7.38
C GLY A 125 28.21 13.22 6.29
N MET A 126 27.91 11.94 6.50
CA MET A 126 28.06 10.92 5.45
C MET A 126 26.84 10.96 4.52
N GLY A 127 27.11 11.00 3.21
CA GLY A 127 26.10 10.99 2.14
C GLY A 127 25.27 12.26 1.99
N LEU A 128 24.39 12.28 0.98
CA LEU A 128 23.58 13.44 0.59
C LEU A 128 22.80 14.09 1.75
N LEU A 129 22.31 13.28 2.70
CA LEU A 129 21.54 13.75 3.86
C LEU A 129 22.41 14.14 5.08
N GLY A 130 23.70 13.80 5.09
CA GLY A 130 24.59 14.06 6.21
C GLY A 130 24.13 13.41 7.53
N ILE A 131 23.63 12.17 7.49
CA ILE A 131 23.16 11.46 8.69
C ILE A 131 24.34 11.18 9.62
N THR A 132 24.20 11.55 10.89
CA THR A 132 25.23 11.32 11.91
C THR A 132 25.21 9.87 12.41
N ALA A 133 26.33 9.40 12.97
CA ALA A 133 26.40 8.06 13.57
C ALA A 133 25.33 7.85 14.65
N ARG A 134 25.08 8.86 15.49
CA ARG A 134 24.04 8.80 16.52
C ARG A 134 22.64 8.72 15.93
N GLN A 135 22.35 9.49 14.87
CA GLN A 135 21.07 9.37 14.18
C GLN A 135 20.92 7.98 13.56
N LEU A 136 21.98 7.42 12.97
CA LEU A 136 21.94 6.08 12.38
C LEU A 136 21.62 4.99 13.42
N GLU A 137 22.18 5.08 14.63
CA GLU A 137 21.81 4.21 15.76
C GLU A 137 20.30 4.30 16.07
N LEU A 138 19.77 5.52 16.22
CA LEU A 138 18.36 5.75 16.50
C LEU A 138 17.44 5.25 15.38
N VAL A 139 17.83 5.48 14.13
CA VAL A 139 17.12 4.96 12.95
C VAL A 139 17.10 3.44 12.95
N ASN A 140 18.22 2.80 13.29
CA ASN A 140 18.32 1.34 13.35
C ASN A 140 17.47 0.75 14.49
N ASP A 141 17.42 1.41 15.64
CA ASP A 141 16.53 1.02 16.74
C ASP A 141 15.05 1.20 16.38
N LEU A 142 14.70 2.29 15.69
CA LEU A 142 13.37 2.46 15.11
C LEU A 142 13.06 1.32 14.12
N HIS A 143 13.98 1.02 13.20
CA HIS A 143 13.81 -0.02 12.19
C HIS A 143 13.54 -1.39 12.80
N ARG A 144 14.32 -1.80 13.81
CA ARG A 144 14.11 -3.08 14.49
C ARG A 144 12.75 -3.16 15.18
N ARG A 145 12.27 -2.06 15.77
CA ARG A 145 10.92 -2.03 16.38
C ARG A 145 9.85 -2.12 15.31
N THR A 146 9.94 -1.30 14.27
CA THR A 146 9.01 -1.32 13.13
C THR A 146 8.93 -2.70 12.49
N LEU A 147 10.06 -3.40 12.27
CA LEU A 147 10.06 -4.75 11.69
C LEU A 147 9.33 -5.76 12.58
N ARG A 148 9.54 -5.73 13.90
CA ARG A 148 8.82 -6.62 14.83
C ARG A 148 7.31 -6.41 14.76
N ASP A 149 6.87 -5.15 14.72
CA ASP A 149 5.44 -4.83 14.65
C ASP A 149 4.85 -5.16 13.26
N GLU A 150 5.63 -5.00 12.18
CA GLU A 150 5.27 -5.46 10.83
C GLU A 150 5.09 -6.97 10.76
N ASP A 151 6.00 -7.73 11.37
CA ASP A 151 5.93 -9.19 11.40
C ASP A 151 4.70 -9.63 12.20
N ALA A 152 4.47 -9.06 13.39
CA ALA A 152 3.31 -9.37 14.21
C ALA A 152 1.97 -9.06 13.50
N LEU A 153 1.87 -7.97 12.75
CA LEU A 153 0.68 -7.66 11.95
C LEU A 153 0.52 -8.58 10.74
N SER A 154 1.64 -8.99 10.12
CA SER A 154 1.62 -9.92 8.98
C SER A 154 1.17 -11.32 9.42
N ASP A 155 1.67 -11.81 10.56
CA ASP A 155 1.26 -13.09 11.14
C ASP A 155 -0.22 -13.09 11.48
N ARG A 156 -0.73 -12.01 12.09
CA ARG A 156 -2.17 -11.88 12.38
C ARG A 156 -3.04 -11.79 11.13
N LEU A 157 -2.54 -11.18 10.04
CA LEU A 157 -3.24 -11.21 8.76
C LEU A 157 -3.32 -12.63 8.21
N ALA A 158 -2.23 -13.39 8.27
CA ALA A 158 -2.20 -14.79 7.84
C ALA A 158 -3.20 -15.64 8.63
N THR A 159 -3.17 -15.55 9.96
CA THR A 159 -4.14 -16.24 10.83
C THR A 159 -5.58 -15.86 10.48
N LEU A 160 -5.87 -14.57 10.24
CA LEU A 160 -7.21 -14.13 9.86
C LEU A 160 -7.68 -14.72 8.50
N GLN A 161 -6.75 -14.87 7.55
CA GLN A 161 -7.02 -15.47 6.24
C GLN A 161 -7.27 -16.98 6.33
N GLU A 162 -6.55 -17.67 7.20
CA GLU A 162 -6.75 -19.10 7.50
C GLU A 162 -8.09 -19.31 8.23
N ASP A 163 -8.32 -18.52 9.29
CA ASP A 163 -9.50 -18.62 10.14
C ASP A 163 -10.79 -18.42 9.35
N VAL A 164 -10.89 -17.44 8.44
CA VAL A 164 -12.15 -17.23 7.70
C VAL A 164 -12.53 -18.43 6.84
N ALA A 165 -11.55 -19.13 6.28
CA ALA A 165 -11.77 -20.32 5.47
C ALA A 165 -12.24 -21.48 6.36
N ASP A 166 -11.54 -21.73 7.46
CA ASP A 166 -11.85 -22.84 8.38
C ASP A 166 -13.11 -22.59 9.20
N ARG A 167 -13.35 -21.33 9.59
CA ARG A 167 -14.42 -20.88 10.49
C ARG A 167 -14.82 -19.42 10.19
N PRO A 168 -15.96 -19.14 9.53
CA PRO A 168 -17.16 -19.99 9.50
C PRO A 168 -17.43 -20.64 8.14
N LEU A 169 -16.67 -20.34 7.09
CA LEU A 169 -17.11 -20.63 5.72
C LEU A 169 -17.18 -22.13 5.41
N LEU A 170 -16.15 -22.90 5.76
CA LEU A 170 -16.13 -24.34 5.49
C LEU A 170 -17.27 -25.12 6.17
N PRO A 171 -17.59 -24.90 7.47
CA PRO A 171 -18.79 -25.45 8.09
C PRO A 171 -20.08 -25.14 7.33
N ILE A 172 -20.29 -23.87 6.97
CA ILE A 172 -21.49 -23.44 6.22
C ILE A 172 -21.58 -24.17 4.87
N VAL A 173 -20.46 -24.28 4.15
CA VAL A 173 -20.40 -25.01 2.87
C VAL A 173 -20.74 -26.49 3.05
N ARG A 174 -20.20 -27.15 4.09
CA ARG A 174 -20.47 -28.56 4.37
C ARG A 174 -21.93 -28.81 4.73
N GLU A 175 -22.50 -27.99 5.60
CA GLU A 175 -23.90 -28.08 5.99
C GLU A 175 -24.81 -27.93 4.77
N ARG A 176 -24.55 -26.94 3.90
CA ARG A 176 -25.28 -26.75 2.65
C ARG A 176 -25.17 -27.97 1.72
N ALA A 177 -23.98 -28.56 1.58
CA ALA A 177 -23.78 -29.75 0.77
C ALA A 177 -24.56 -30.96 1.32
N THR A 178 -24.58 -31.15 2.64
CA THR A 178 -25.34 -32.23 3.28
C THR A 178 -26.86 -32.05 3.15
N ALA A 179 -27.37 -30.83 3.34
CA ALA A 179 -28.78 -30.52 3.18
C ALA A 179 -29.25 -30.74 1.73
N ALA A 180 -28.44 -30.33 0.75
CA ALA A 180 -28.72 -30.58 -0.66
C ALA A 180 -28.73 -32.07 -1.00
N ALA A 181 -27.80 -32.86 -0.46
CA ALA A 181 -27.76 -34.31 -0.65
C ALA A 181 -28.98 -35.02 -0.02
N ALA A 182 -29.40 -34.61 1.18
CA ALA A 182 -30.57 -35.18 1.85
C ALA A 182 -31.87 -34.92 1.06
N ALA A 183 -32.03 -33.72 0.48
CA ALA A 183 -33.20 -33.40 -0.33
C ALA A 183 -33.28 -34.21 -1.64
N LEU A 184 -32.14 -34.58 -2.22
CA LEU A 184 -32.09 -35.48 -3.38
C LEU A 184 -32.41 -36.94 -3.00
N GLY A 185 -32.06 -37.37 -1.79
CA GLY A 185 -32.36 -38.72 -1.29
C GLY A 185 -33.81 -38.93 -0.86
N ALA A 186 -34.49 -37.90 -0.37
CA ALA A 186 -35.90 -37.96 0.05
C ALA A 186 -36.91 -38.00 -1.13
N GLY A 187 -36.47 -37.70 -2.35
CA GLY A 187 -37.30 -37.76 -3.57
C GLY A 187 -37.35 -39.14 -4.25
N ALA A 188 -36.60 -40.13 -3.74
CA ALA A 188 -36.57 -41.48 -4.30
C ALA A 188 -37.67 -42.38 -3.67
N SER A 189 -38.93 -41.99 -3.84
CA SER A 189 -40.03 -42.95 -3.79
C SER A 189 -40.19 -43.53 -5.20
N CYS A 190 -40.05 -44.85 -5.30
CA CYS A 190 -40.17 -45.59 -6.55
C CYS A 190 -41.62 -45.58 -7.04
N ASP A 191 -41.96 -44.69 -7.99
CA ASP A 191 -42.81 -45.09 -9.12
C ASP A 191 -42.70 -44.12 -10.31
N GLY A 192 -42.43 -44.70 -11.48
CA GLY A 192 -42.80 -44.20 -12.82
C GLY A 192 -42.57 -42.74 -13.25
N LEU A 193 -41.65 -42.58 -14.20
CA LEU A 193 -41.68 -41.65 -15.33
C LEU A 193 -41.31 -40.16 -15.11
N ALA A 194 -40.08 -39.86 -15.52
CA ALA A 194 -39.59 -38.62 -16.15
C ALA A 194 -40.43 -37.34 -15.94
N THR A 195 -40.03 -36.51 -14.98
CA THR A 195 -39.93 -35.06 -15.19
C THR A 195 -38.73 -34.57 -14.39
N ARG A 196 -37.68 -34.12 -15.10
CA ARG A 196 -36.55 -33.37 -14.52
C ARG A 196 -37.06 -31.99 -14.09
N THR A 197 -37.87 -31.94 -13.04
CA THR A 197 -38.17 -30.68 -12.35
C THR A 197 -36.99 -30.42 -11.42
N ARG A 198 -36.27 -29.33 -11.71
CA ARG A 198 -35.28 -28.74 -10.82
C ARG A 198 -36.00 -28.35 -9.53
N LEU A 199 -35.98 -29.23 -8.53
CA LEU A 199 -36.50 -28.93 -7.21
C LEU A 199 -35.56 -27.91 -6.57
N VAL A 200 -35.90 -26.63 -6.73
CA VAL A 200 -35.35 -25.58 -5.88
C VAL A 200 -35.92 -25.85 -4.50
N VAL A 201 -35.14 -26.52 -3.66
CA VAL A 201 -35.44 -26.63 -2.24
C VAL A 201 -35.38 -25.21 -1.70
N ALA A 202 -36.54 -24.62 -1.44
CA ALA A 202 -36.67 -23.38 -0.72
C ALA A 202 -36.19 -23.63 0.72
N THR A 203 -34.87 -23.50 0.93
CA THR A 203 -34.36 -23.09 2.23
C THR A 203 -34.99 -21.73 2.55
N PRO A 204 -35.31 -21.42 3.83
CA PRO A 204 -35.90 -20.13 4.15
C PRO A 204 -34.95 -19.02 3.69
N GLU A 205 -35.27 -18.43 2.54
CA GLU A 205 -34.50 -17.38 1.87
C GLU A 205 -34.35 -16.23 2.87
N GLY A 206 -33.11 -16.03 3.37
CA GLY A 206 -32.78 -14.93 4.27
C GLY A 206 -32.03 -15.31 5.55
N ALA A 207 -32.37 -16.42 6.22
CA ALA A 207 -31.70 -16.78 7.48
C ALA A 207 -30.27 -17.31 7.26
N VAL A 208 -30.08 -18.06 6.17
CA VAL A 208 -28.85 -18.80 5.83
C VAL A 208 -27.85 -17.93 5.04
N ASP A 209 -28.34 -16.92 4.32
CA ASP A 209 -27.48 -15.91 3.70
C ASP A 209 -26.97 -14.91 4.74
N HIS A 210 -27.77 -14.62 5.78
CA HIS A 210 -27.34 -13.78 6.90
C HIS A 210 -26.15 -14.38 7.68
N GLU A 211 -26.03 -15.70 7.78
CA GLU A 211 -24.87 -16.33 8.44
C GLU A 211 -23.57 -16.17 7.64
N VAL A 212 -23.64 -16.37 6.32
CA VAL A 212 -22.52 -16.13 5.39
C VAL A 212 -22.16 -14.64 5.38
N ASP A 213 -23.14 -13.76 5.30
CA ASP A 213 -22.94 -12.32 5.34
C ASP A 213 -22.32 -11.89 6.67
N ALA A 214 -22.73 -12.48 7.80
CA ALA A 214 -22.12 -12.24 9.11
C ALA A 214 -20.68 -12.78 9.17
N ALA A 215 -20.40 -13.94 8.57
CA ALA A 215 -19.06 -14.50 8.45
C ALA A 215 -18.12 -13.57 7.68
N ILE A 216 -18.55 -13.14 6.49
CA ILE A 216 -17.82 -12.20 5.64
C ILE A 216 -17.67 -10.85 6.36
N GLY A 217 -18.72 -10.38 7.03
CA GLY A 217 -18.71 -9.15 7.82
C GLY A 217 -17.66 -9.17 8.93
N ARG A 218 -17.55 -10.27 9.68
CA ARG A 218 -16.52 -10.45 10.72
C ARG A 218 -15.10 -10.42 10.15
N TYR A 219 -14.88 -11.09 9.01
CA TYR A 219 -13.60 -11.06 8.32
C TYR A 219 -13.23 -9.65 7.84
N LYS A 220 -14.17 -8.96 7.18
CA LYS A 220 -14.00 -7.55 6.76
C LYS A 220 -13.68 -6.63 7.93
N ALA A 221 -14.35 -6.80 9.07
CA ALA A 221 -14.07 -6.04 10.29
C ALA A 221 -12.67 -6.37 10.86
N GLY A 222 -12.23 -7.62 10.77
CA GLY A 222 -10.86 -8.02 11.12
C GLY A 222 -9.80 -7.35 10.26
N LEU A 223 -10.02 -7.34 8.93
CA LEU A 223 -9.17 -6.60 7.99
C LEU A 223 -9.14 -5.10 8.30
N GLY A 224 -10.29 -4.52 8.63
CA GLY A 224 -10.40 -3.12 9.06
C GLY A 224 -9.53 -2.80 10.28
N ARG A 225 -9.56 -3.65 11.32
CA ARG A 225 -8.70 -3.49 12.51
C ARG A 225 -7.21 -3.58 12.18
N LEU A 226 -6.81 -4.58 11.40
CA LEU A 226 -5.41 -4.71 10.96
C LEU A 226 -4.94 -3.48 10.18
N LEU A 227 -5.80 -2.92 9.33
CA LEU A 227 -5.49 -1.69 8.60
C LEU A 227 -5.32 -0.49 9.52
N GLU A 228 -6.17 -0.34 10.54
CA GLU A 228 -6.03 0.73 11.53
C GLU A 228 -4.69 0.64 12.28
N GLU A 229 -4.31 -0.55 12.73
CA GLU A 229 -3.05 -0.79 13.44
C GLU A 229 -1.84 -0.59 12.51
N ALA A 230 -1.92 -1.05 11.26
CA ALA A 230 -0.88 -0.81 10.27
C ALA A 230 -0.71 0.69 9.96
N ASP A 231 -1.79 1.46 9.97
CA ASP A 231 -1.75 2.91 9.78
C ASP A 231 -1.16 3.65 10.96
N GLU A 232 -1.47 3.21 12.18
CA GLU A 232 -0.81 3.71 13.39
C GLU A 232 0.69 3.45 13.35
N LEU A 233 1.11 2.25 12.91
CA LEU A 233 2.52 1.91 12.74
C LEU A 233 3.20 2.78 11.67
N ARG A 234 2.54 3.02 10.53
CA ARG A 234 3.04 3.95 9.49
C ARG A 234 3.25 5.35 10.03
N MET A 235 2.23 5.89 10.72
CA MET A 235 2.25 7.25 11.21
C MET A 235 3.29 7.43 12.31
N SER A 236 3.32 6.55 13.31
CA SER A 236 4.32 6.60 14.39
C SER A 236 5.74 6.46 13.85
N THR A 237 5.99 5.50 12.95
CA THR A 237 7.31 5.33 12.33
C THR A 237 7.74 6.58 11.57
N ALA A 238 6.87 7.12 10.71
CA ALA A 238 7.19 8.32 9.93
C ALA A 238 7.38 9.55 10.84
N GLN A 239 6.53 9.72 11.84
CA GLN A 239 6.59 10.85 12.77
C GLN A 239 7.87 10.81 13.60
N THR A 240 8.16 9.70 14.28
CA THR A 240 9.41 9.55 15.05
C THR A 240 10.63 9.80 14.18
N LEU A 241 10.63 9.31 12.93
CA LEU A 241 11.72 9.58 12.00
C LEU A 241 11.90 11.09 11.74
N VAL A 242 10.85 11.78 11.30
CA VAL A 242 10.95 13.17 10.78
C VAL A 242 10.88 14.25 11.86
N THR A 243 10.40 13.94 13.07
CA THR A 243 10.28 14.92 14.16
C THR A 243 11.22 14.68 15.33
N GLU A 244 11.65 13.44 15.58
CA GLU A 244 12.47 13.10 16.75
C GLU A 244 13.92 12.76 16.40
N ILE A 245 14.16 12.12 15.25
CA ILE A 245 15.50 11.63 14.87
C ILE A 245 16.20 12.59 13.90
N LEU A 246 15.50 13.00 12.85
CA LEU A 246 16.08 13.83 11.80
C LEU A 246 16.09 15.32 12.18
N THR A 247 17.08 16.05 11.65
CA THR A 247 17.01 17.52 11.66
C THR A 247 15.89 18.01 10.74
N PRO A 248 15.36 19.24 10.91
CA PRO A 248 14.30 19.75 10.05
C PRO A 248 14.67 19.73 8.55
N ARG A 249 15.93 19.99 8.22
CA ARG A 249 16.44 19.91 6.85
C ARG A 249 16.40 18.47 6.30
N GLN A 250 16.96 17.52 7.02
CA GLN A 250 16.95 16.10 6.63
C GLN A 250 15.52 15.55 6.49
N ALA A 251 14.62 15.98 7.37
CA ALA A 251 13.21 15.62 7.32
C ALA A 251 12.54 16.14 6.04
N VAL A 252 12.77 17.40 5.65
CA VAL A 252 12.26 17.95 4.39
C VAL A 252 12.80 17.17 3.19
N GLU A 253 14.12 16.96 3.11
CA GLU A 253 14.77 16.21 2.02
C GLU A 253 14.23 14.77 1.91
N THR A 254 14.05 14.09 3.04
CA THR A 254 13.46 12.74 3.11
C THR A 254 12.01 12.72 2.61
N LEU A 255 11.20 13.71 3.01
CA LEU A 255 9.79 13.82 2.59
C LEU A 255 9.66 14.17 1.10
N VAL A 256 10.55 14.98 0.55
CA VAL A 256 10.64 15.23 -0.91
C VAL A 256 10.86 13.91 -1.64
N ALA A 257 11.92 13.17 -1.28
CA ALA A 257 12.25 11.91 -1.91
C ALA A 257 11.10 10.88 -1.81
N ALA A 258 10.45 10.79 -0.64
CA ALA A 258 9.33 9.89 -0.42
C ALA A 258 8.13 10.24 -1.33
N LYS A 259 7.76 11.53 -1.42
CA LYS A 259 6.67 11.98 -2.30
C LYS A 259 7.02 11.78 -3.78
N GLN A 260 8.24 12.12 -4.19
CA GLN A 260 8.69 11.92 -5.57
C GLN A 260 8.62 10.44 -5.96
N LEU A 261 9.14 9.55 -5.12
CA LEU A 261 9.08 8.11 -5.37
C LEU A 261 7.63 7.63 -5.53
N HIS A 262 6.75 8.00 -4.60
CA HIS A 262 5.33 7.64 -4.64
C HIS A 262 4.65 8.11 -5.95
N LEU A 263 4.80 9.40 -6.29
CA LEU A 263 4.18 9.97 -7.48
C LEU A 263 4.74 9.40 -8.78
N LYS A 264 6.06 9.14 -8.84
CA LYS A 264 6.69 8.54 -10.01
C LYS A 264 6.24 7.10 -10.22
N VAL A 265 6.27 6.27 -9.18
CA VAL A 265 5.77 4.88 -9.21
C VAL A 265 4.34 4.83 -9.75
N ARG A 266 3.47 5.68 -9.21
CA ARG A 266 2.08 5.80 -9.66
C ARG A 266 1.96 6.19 -11.13
N SER A 267 2.68 7.24 -11.55
CA SER A 267 2.68 7.71 -12.94
C SER A 267 3.16 6.64 -13.91
N TRP A 268 4.22 5.91 -13.57
CA TRP A 268 4.80 4.86 -14.41
C TRP A 268 3.86 3.68 -14.54
N SER A 269 3.25 3.28 -13.44
CA SER A 269 2.31 2.19 -13.40
C SER A 269 1.08 2.45 -14.29
N ARG A 270 0.49 3.65 -14.21
CA ARG A 270 -0.65 4.04 -15.05
C ARG A 270 -0.31 4.10 -16.54
N ARG A 271 0.90 4.55 -16.89
CA ARG A 271 1.38 4.50 -18.29
C ARG A 271 1.50 3.07 -18.79
N GLY A 272 1.97 2.15 -17.95
CA GLY A 272 2.08 0.73 -18.26
C GLY A 272 0.74 0.09 -18.58
N GLU A 273 -0.28 0.30 -17.73
CA GLU A 273 -1.63 -0.25 -17.98
C GLU A 273 -2.29 0.33 -19.23
N ALA A 274 -2.12 1.64 -19.47
CA ALA A 274 -2.65 2.28 -20.67
C ALA A 274 -2.03 1.71 -21.96
N ALA A 275 -0.74 1.33 -21.93
CA ALA A 275 -0.07 0.72 -23.06
C ALA A 275 -0.55 -0.72 -23.34
N VAL A 276 -0.90 -1.49 -22.29
CA VAL A 276 -1.45 -2.86 -22.42
C VAL A 276 -2.89 -2.83 -22.96
N THR A 277 -3.65 -1.77 -22.65
CA THR A 277 -5.07 -1.64 -23.04
C THR A 277 -5.25 -1.10 -24.47
N GLN A 278 -4.18 -0.60 -25.13
CA GLN A 278 -4.25 -0.23 -26.55
C GLN A 278 -4.20 -1.49 -27.42
N PRO A 279 -5.20 -1.72 -28.30
CA PRO A 279 -5.14 -2.85 -29.23
C PRO A 279 -3.92 -2.68 -30.15
N ALA A 280 -3.20 -3.78 -30.37
CA ALA A 280 -2.10 -3.84 -31.32
C ALA A 280 -2.51 -3.16 -32.63
N ARG A 281 -1.72 -2.18 -33.07
CA ARG A 281 -1.93 -1.49 -34.36
C ARG A 281 -2.10 -2.54 -35.46
N SER A 282 -3.06 -2.25 -36.35
CA SER A 282 -3.58 -3.07 -37.46
C SER A 282 -2.56 -3.98 -38.15
N PRO A 283 -2.98 -5.16 -38.66
CA PRO A 283 -2.09 -6.09 -39.32
C PRO A 283 -1.40 -5.41 -40.49
N VAL A 284 -0.07 -5.54 -40.55
CA VAL A 284 0.76 -5.12 -41.67
C VAL A 284 0.22 -5.80 -42.93
N THR A 285 -0.37 -5.04 -43.83
CA THR A 285 -0.75 -5.52 -45.16
C THR A 285 0.54 -5.82 -45.92
N LEU A 286 0.87 -7.11 -46.07
CA LEU A 286 1.95 -7.56 -46.95
C LEU A 286 1.64 -7.11 -48.39
N PRO A 287 2.61 -6.56 -49.13
CA PRO A 287 2.42 -6.24 -50.54
C PRO A 287 2.22 -7.54 -51.35
N PRO A 288 1.40 -7.52 -52.42
CA PRO A 288 1.13 -8.71 -53.22
C PRO A 288 2.41 -9.21 -53.90
N ALA A 289 2.59 -10.53 -53.91
CA ALA A 289 3.71 -11.21 -54.55
C ALA A 289 3.73 -10.96 -56.06
N PRO A 290 4.92 -10.84 -56.69
CA PRO A 290 5.02 -10.60 -58.13
C PRO A 290 4.50 -11.81 -58.92
N SER A 291 3.63 -11.53 -59.89
CA SER A 291 3.12 -12.54 -60.82
C SER A 291 4.27 -13.11 -61.65
N SER A 292 4.55 -14.41 -61.46
CA SER A 292 5.39 -15.17 -62.38
C SER A 292 4.53 -15.51 -63.61
N ASN A 293 4.85 -14.94 -64.76
CA ASN A 293 4.34 -15.43 -66.04
C ASN A 293 5.33 -16.43 -66.64
N PRO A 294 4.85 -17.45 -67.37
CA PRO A 294 5.63 -18.59 -67.84
C PRO A 294 6.62 -18.24 -68.96
#